data_AF-A0A3D2MQK9-F1
#
_entry.id   AF-A0A3D2MQK9-F1
#
_cell.length_a   1.000
_cell.length_b   1.000
_cell.length_c   1.000
_cell.angle_alpha   90.00
_cell.angle_beta   90.00
_cell.angle_gamma   90.00
#
_symmetry.space_group_name_H-M   'P 1'
#
loop_
_entity.id
_entity.type
_entity.pdbx_description
1 polymer ?
#
loop_
_entity_poly.entity_id
_entity_poly.type
_entity_poly.pdbx_seq_one_letter_code
_entity_poly.pdbx_strand_id
1 'polypeptide(L)' 'EQALVPHHLLDIVDVKETYTVSQFQRQAIVAINTIAARGSQPFLVGGSPHYIQAV' A
#
# COMPACT_ATOMS: atom_id res chain seq x y z
N GLU A 1 -10.86 -10.88 9.00
CA GLU A 1 -11.22 -10.06 7.82
C GLU A 1 -10.20 -10.17 6.68
N GLN A 2 -8.89 -10.06 6.95
CA GLN A 2 -7.83 -10.13 5.93
C GLN A 2 -7.69 -11.48 5.18
N ALA A 3 -8.31 -12.56 5.67
CA ALA A 3 -8.20 -13.89 5.05
C ALA A 3 -8.96 -14.03 3.71
N LEU A 4 -9.86 -13.09 3.40
CA LEU A 4 -10.70 -13.15 2.19
C LEU A 4 -10.06 -12.46 0.97
N VAL A 5 -9.23 -11.43 1.20
CA VAL A 5 -8.58 -10.65 0.14
C VAL A 5 -7.14 -10.34 0.57
N PRO A 6 -6.12 -10.51 -0.28
CA PRO A 6 -4.75 -10.13 0.04
C PRO A 6 -4.64 -8.64 0.35
N HIS A 7 -4.09 -8.32 1.52
CA HIS A 7 -3.78 -6.94 1.91
C HIS A 7 -2.29 -6.68 1.69
N HIS A 8 -1.96 -5.50 1.15
CA HIS A 8 -0.61 -5.05 0.92
C HIS A 8 -0.28 -3.89 1.86
N LEU A 9 1.01 -3.70 2.18
CA LEU A 9 1.52 -2.61 3.03
C LEU A 9 0.93 -2.58 4.45
N LEU A 10 0.64 -3.75 5.01
CA LEU A 10 0.21 -3.92 6.39
C LEU A 10 1.31 -4.66 7.16
N ASP A 11 1.62 -4.18 8.37
CA ASP A 11 2.68 -4.72 9.25
C ASP A 11 4.07 -4.77 8.59
N ILE A 12 4.43 -3.73 7.82
CA ILE A 12 5.67 -3.69 7.02
C ILE A 12 6.84 -2.90 7.62
N VAL A 13 6.62 -2.18 8.73
CA VAL A 13 7.61 -1.27 9.35
C VAL A 13 7.50 -1.40 10.87
N ASP A 14 8.64 -1.38 11.57
CA ASP A 14 8.66 -1.42 13.03
C ASP A 14 8.15 -0.08 13.61
N VAL A 15 7.52 -0.13 14.79
CA VAL A 15 6.99 1.06 15.46
C VAL A 15 8.06 2.12 15.77
N LYS A 16 9.34 1.73 15.86
CA LYS A 16 10.46 2.63 16.12
C LYS A 16 11.03 3.29 14.86
N GLU A 17 10.59 2.85 13.68
CA GLU A 17 11.09 3.35 12.40
C GLU A 17 10.22 4.48 11.85
N THR A 18 10.86 5.51 11.33
CA THR A 18 10.15 6.57 10.63
C THR A 18 9.68 6.06 9.27
N TYR A 19 8.36 6.04 9.07
CA TYR A 19 7.76 5.77 7.78
C TYR A 19 7.31 7.07 7.10
N THR A 20 7.82 7.30 5.90
CA THR A 20 7.59 8.53 5.13
C THR A 20 6.63 8.31 3.97
N VAL A 21 5.97 9.39 3.55
CA VAL A 21 5.10 9.42 2.37
C VAL A 21 5.83 8.94 1.12
N SER A 22 7.12 9.30 0.96
CA SER A 22 7.92 8.86 -0.19
C SER A 22 8.16 7.34 -0.21
N GLN A 23 8.31 6.72 0.97
CA GLN A 23 8.43 5.26 1.08
C GLN A 23 7.10 4.60 0.76
N PHE A 24 6.01 5.12 1.30
CA PHE A 24 4.67 4.66 0.98
C PHE A 24 4.37 4.73 -0.51
N GLN A 25 4.61 5.87 -1.15
CA GLN A 25 4.39 6.06 -2.58
C GLN A 25 5.12 4.99 -3.42
N ARG A 26 6.43 4.80 -3.18
CA ARG A 26 7.22 3.80 -3.92
C ARG A 26 6.67 2.39 -3.73
N GLN A 27 6.36 2.02 -2.49
CA GLN A 27 5.88 0.67 -2.16
C GLN A 27 4.45 0.44 -2.67
N ALA A 28 3.59 1.46 -2.64
CA ALA A 28 2.22 1.42 -3.14
C ALA A 28 2.20 1.22 -4.66
N ILE A 29 3.02 1.98 -5.40
CA ILE A 29 3.15 1.81 -6.86
C ILE A 29 3.60 0.39 -7.21
N VAL A 30 4.57 -0.17 -6.48
CA VAL A 30 5.01 -1.55 -6.68
C VAL A 30 3.88 -2.54 -6.42
N ALA A 31 3.14 -2.39 -5.32
CA ALA A 31 2.01 -3.26 -4.99
C ALA A 31 0.92 -3.18 -6.06
N ILE A 32 0.52 -1.98 -6.48
CA ILE A 32 -0.48 -1.73 -7.52
C ILE A 32 -0.07 -2.42 -8.83
N ASN A 33 1.16 -2.20 -9.30
CA ASN A 33 1.66 -2.83 -10.52
C ASN A 33 1.69 -4.35 -10.41
N THR A 34 2.06 -4.87 -9.23
CA THR A 34 2.09 -6.31 -9.01
C THR A 34 0.68 -6.92 -8.98
N ILE A 35 -0.33 -6.21 -8.47
CA ILE A 35 -1.73 -6.68 -8.50
C ILE A 35 -2.28 -6.61 -9.93
N ALA A 36 -2.04 -5.51 -10.63
CA ALA A 36 -2.46 -5.32 -12.02
C ALA A 36 -1.83 -6.36 -12.96
N ALA A 37 -0.55 -6.68 -12.79
CA ALA A 37 0.14 -7.70 -13.57
C ALA A 37 -0.45 -9.12 -13.39
N ARG A 38 -1.17 -9.38 -12.30
CA ARG A 38 -1.90 -10.64 -12.06
C ARG A 38 -3.31 -10.63 -12.69
N GLY A 39 -3.69 -9.55 -13.38
CA GLY A 39 -5.04 -9.36 -13.93
C GLY A 39 -6.09 -8.99 -12.89
N SER A 40 -5.69 -8.58 -11.68
CA SER A 40 -6.59 -8.19 -10.60
C SER A 40 -6.68 -6.67 -10.49
N GLN A 41 -7.83 -6.16 -10.03
CA GLN A 41 -8.04 -4.73 -9.78
C GLN A 41 -7.47 -4.33 -8.41
N PRO A 42 -6.48 -3.42 -8.34
CA PRO A 42 -6.00 -2.91 -7.07
C PRO A 42 -7.00 -1.93 -6.43
N PHE A 43 -7.11 -1.98 -5.10
CA PHE A 43 -7.89 -1.05 -4.29
C PHE A 43 -6.97 -0.37 -3.29
N LEU A 44 -6.90 0.97 -3.35
CA LEU A 44 -6.21 1.78 -2.34
C LEU A 44 -7.24 2.19 -1.28
N VAL A 45 -7.04 1.75 -0.04
CA VAL A 45 -7.98 1.94 1.07
C VAL A 45 -7.30 2.59 2.27
N GLY A 46 -8.03 3.44 3.00
CA GLY A 46 -7.52 4.15 4.17
C GLY A 46 -6.59 5.32 3.82
N GLY A 47 -5.59 5.56 4.68
CA GLY A 47 -4.60 6.64 4.54
C GLY A 47 -5.11 8.02 4.98
N SER A 48 -4.17 8.93 5.30
CA SER A 48 -4.50 10.36 5.36
C SER A 48 -4.59 10.91 3.92
N PRO A 49 -5.32 12.01 3.67
CA PRO A 49 -5.48 12.55 2.32
C PRO A 49 -4.15 12.77 1.59
N HIS A 50 -3.11 13.15 2.33
CA HIS A 50 -1.77 13.35 1.81
C HIS A 50 -1.12 12.08 1.25
N TYR A 51 -1.35 10.92 1.89
CA TYR A 51 -0.81 9.63 1.41
C TYR A 51 -1.57 9.13 0.18
N ILE A 52 -2.88 9.38 0.09
CA ILE A 52 -3.69 9.03 -1.08
C ILE A 52 -3.27 9.88 -2.28
N GLN A 53 -3.11 11.20 -2.09
CA GLN A 53 -2.70 12.12 -3.16
C GLN A 53 -1.30 11.85 -3.73
N ALA A 54 -0.45 11.16 -2.97
CA ALA A 54 0.90 10.83 -3.39
C ALA A 54 0.95 9.67 -4.41
N VAL A 55 -0.10 8.85 -4.51
CA VAL A 55 -0.13 7.62 -5.33
C VAL A 55 -1.03 7.83 -6.54
#